data_AF-A0A293LCZ9-F1
#
_entry.id   AF-A0A293LCZ9-F1
#
_cell.length_a   1.000
_cell.length_b   1.000
_cell.length_c   1.000
_cell.angle_alpha   90.00
_cell.angle_beta   90.00
_cell.angle_gamma   90.00
#
_symmetry.space_group_name_H-M   'P 1'
#
loop_
_entity.id
_entity.type
_entity.pdbx_description
1 polymer ?
#
loop_
_entity_poly.entity_id
_entity_poly.type
_entity_poly.pdbx_seq_one_letter_code
_entity_poly.pdbx_strand_id
1 'polypeptide(L)'
;MRVLKQRKMYEQQRDNLMQQSFNMEQANFATQTLKDTKTTVDAMRLGVKEMKREYKKVNIDDIEDVQDELEDMLDQANEVQEAMGRSYGMPEVDDDELEAELNALGDTLDEDTSYLDAASAAPTIPTKEPGVDSVADGVLVDEFGLPKIPAS
;
A
#
# COMPACT_ATOMS: atom_id res chain seq x y z
N MET A 1 39.80 -51.64 29.11
CA MET A 1 40.40 -50.33 29.43
C MET A 1 40.94 -49.56 28.20
N ARG A 2 41.73 -50.15 27.28
CA ARG A 2 42.25 -49.43 26.10
C ARG A 2 41.17 -48.88 25.15
N VAL A 3 40.14 -49.68 24.86
CA VAL A 3 39.05 -49.28 23.95
C VAL A 3 38.23 -48.10 24.49
N LEU A 4 37.97 -48.06 25.80
CA LEU A 4 37.25 -46.94 26.43
C LEU A 4 38.06 -45.64 26.40
N LYS A 5 39.39 -45.72 26.60
CA LYS A 5 40.29 -44.56 26.49
C LYS A 5 40.31 -44.01 25.07
N GLN A 6 40.33 -44.90 24.08
CA GLN A 6 40.31 -44.53 22.67
C GLN A 6 38.95 -43.92 22.26
N ARG A 7 37.84 -44.48 22.74
CA ARG A 7 36.49 -43.91 22.57
C ARG A 7 36.40 -42.49 23.14
N LYS A 8 36.85 -42.29 24.39
CA LYS A 8 36.86 -40.97 25.04
C LYS A 8 37.72 -39.95 24.28
N MET A 9 38.85 -40.39 23.70
CA MET A 9 39.70 -39.53 22.88
C MET A 9 38.99 -39.07 21.60
N TYR A 10 38.27 -39.97 20.92
CA TYR A 10 37.51 -39.62 19.71
C TYR A 10 36.25 -38.80 20.03
N GLU A 11 35.58 -39.06 21.15
CA GLU A 11 34.48 -38.22 21.65
C GLU A 11 34.96 -36.77 21.86
N GLN A 12 36.11 -36.57 22.52
CA GLN A 12 36.70 -35.25 22.71
C GLN A 12 37.04 -34.56 21.36
N GLN A 13 37.61 -35.31 20.40
CA GLN A 13 37.92 -34.75 19.08
C GLN A 13 36.66 -34.37 18.32
N ARG A 14 35.60 -35.20 18.39
CA ARG A 14 34.29 -34.89 17.79
C ARG A 14 33.72 -33.61 18.41
N ASP A 15 33.75 -33.49 19.73
CA ASP A 15 33.18 -32.31 20.41
C ASP A 15 33.92 -31.02 20.02
N ASN A 16 35.25 -31.09 19.89
CA ASN A 16 36.06 -29.97 19.39
C ASN A 16 35.72 -29.61 17.94
N LEU A 17 35.54 -30.61 17.06
CA LEU A 17 35.14 -30.39 15.66
C LEU A 17 33.72 -29.82 15.55
N MET A 18 32.78 -30.28 16.38
CA MET A 18 31.43 -29.73 16.43
C MET A 18 31.44 -28.27 16.88
N GLN A 19 32.24 -27.92 17.88
CA GLN A 19 32.38 -26.53 18.31
C GLN A 19 33.04 -25.65 17.24
N GLN A 20 34.03 -26.18 16.51
CA GLN A 20 34.62 -25.48 15.36
C GLN A 20 33.60 -25.25 14.26
N SER A 21 32.80 -26.27 13.91
CA SER A 21 31.74 -26.17 12.91
C SER A 21 30.70 -25.12 13.30
N PHE A 22 30.28 -25.10 14.56
CA PHE A 22 29.32 -24.12 15.06
C PHE A 22 29.86 -22.69 14.95
N ASN A 23 31.13 -22.47 15.33
CA ASN A 23 31.77 -21.16 15.20
C ASN A 23 31.88 -20.72 13.73
N MET A 24 32.16 -21.65 12.81
CA MET A 24 32.16 -21.37 11.38
C MET A 24 30.78 -21.04 10.83
N GLU A 25 29.74 -21.76 11.27
CA GLU A 25 28.36 -21.52 10.85
C GLU A 25 27.88 -20.14 11.31
N GLN A 26 28.18 -19.76 12.56
CA GLN A 26 27.90 -18.41 13.04
C GLN A 26 28.61 -17.32 12.21
N ALA A 27 29.87 -17.53 11.86
CA ALA A 27 30.62 -16.59 11.02
C ALA A 27 30.04 -16.51 9.59
N ASN A 28 29.56 -17.63 9.05
CA ASN A 28 28.91 -17.67 7.75
C ASN A 28 27.57 -16.93 7.77
N PHE A 29 26.75 -17.14 8.80
CA PHE A 29 25.50 -16.40 8.98
C PHE A 29 25.72 -14.89 9.05
N ALA A 30 26.72 -14.45 9.83
CA ALA A 30 27.10 -13.04 9.90
C ALA A 30 27.56 -12.51 8.53
N THR A 31 28.35 -13.31 7.79
CA THR A 31 28.81 -12.97 6.44
C THR A 31 27.65 -12.82 5.46
N GLN A 32 26.66 -13.72 5.52
CA GLN A 32 25.48 -13.66 4.67
C GLN A 32 24.64 -12.41 4.98
N THR A 33 24.40 -12.13 6.25
CA THR A 33 23.71 -10.91 6.69
C THR A 33 24.40 -9.64 6.17
N LEU A 34 25.74 -9.61 6.20
CA LEU A 34 26.52 -8.49 5.66
C LEU A 34 26.39 -8.38 4.13
N LYS A 35 26.33 -9.50 3.39
CA LYS A 35 26.08 -9.48 1.95
C LYS A 35 24.70 -8.96 1.61
N ASP A 36 23.67 -9.37 2.34
CA ASP A 36 22.30 -8.93 2.11
C ASP A 36 22.18 -7.42 2.39
N THR A 37 22.78 -6.97 3.49
CA THR A 37 22.88 -5.53 3.82
C THR A 37 23.60 -4.75 2.72
N LYS A 38 24.69 -5.29 2.16
CA LYS A 38 25.39 -4.66 1.04
C LYS A 38 24.48 -4.53 -0.18
N THR A 39 23.76 -5.59 -0.56
CA THR A 39 22.81 -5.55 -1.68
C THR A 39 21.75 -4.47 -1.48
N THR A 40 21.18 -4.35 -0.28
CA THR A 40 20.23 -3.27 0.05
C THR A 40 20.86 -1.89 -0.11
N VAL A 41 22.07 -1.69 0.41
CA VAL A 41 22.79 -0.41 0.27
C VAL A 41 23.09 -0.08 -1.19
N ASP A 42 23.47 -1.06 -2.00
CA ASP A 42 23.73 -0.87 -3.42
C ASP A 42 22.44 -0.51 -4.17
N ALA A 43 21.30 -1.14 -3.84
CA ALA A 43 19.99 -0.78 -4.36
C ALA A 43 19.57 0.64 -3.97
N MET A 44 19.80 1.04 -2.71
CA MET A 44 19.55 2.40 -2.24
C MET A 44 20.40 3.43 -3.00
N ARG A 45 21.69 3.13 -3.23
CA ARG A 45 22.58 4.01 -4.02
C ARG A 45 22.09 4.19 -5.44
N LEU A 46 21.59 3.11 -6.06
CA LEU A 46 21.00 3.17 -7.39
C LEU A 46 19.72 4.03 -7.39
N GLY A 47 18.83 3.81 -6.42
CA GLY A 47 17.61 4.60 -6.25
C GLY A 47 17.89 6.10 -6.10
N VAL A 48 18.87 6.48 -5.27
CA VAL A 48 19.29 7.88 -5.11
C VAL A 48 19.85 8.46 -6.42
N LYS A 49 20.57 7.67 -7.21
CA LYS A 49 21.11 8.12 -8.51
C LYS A 49 19.98 8.39 -9.52
N GLU A 50 19.01 7.48 -9.62
CA GLU A 50 17.83 7.66 -10.46
C GLU A 50 16.99 8.85 -9.97
N MET A 51 16.76 8.98 -8.67
CA MET A 51 16.05 10.12 -8.09
C MET A 51 16.72 11.45 -8.45
N LYS A 52 18.06 11.53 -8.37
CA LYS A 52 18.81 12.72 -8.81
C LYS A 52 18.72 12.97 -10.32
N ARG A 53 18.57 11.93 -11.13
CA ARG A 53 18.42 12.05 -12.58
C ARG A 53 17.04 12.57 -12.94
N GLU A 54 15.98 12.02 -12.35
CA GLU A 54 14.61 12.47 -12.56
C GLU A 54 14.38 13.87 -11.97
N TYR A 55 14.96 14.18 -10.80
CA TYR A 55 14.90 15.53 -10.22
C TYR A 55 15.48 16.61 -11.15
N LYS A 56 16.48 16.28 -11.98
CA LYS A 56 17.02 17.22 -12.98
C LYS A 56 16.10 17.43 -14.18
N LYS A 57 15.13 16.56 -14.42
CA LYS A 57 14.13 16.70 -15.48
C LYS A 57 12.91 17.47 -15.02
N VAL A 58 12.72 17.62 -13.71
CA VAL A 58 11.70 18.49 -13.15
C VAL A 58 12.22 19.92 -13.29
N ASN A 59 11.70 20.66 -14.27
CA ASN A 59 11.95 22.09 -14.35
C ASN A 59 10.97 22.80 -13.42
N ILE A 60 11.48 23.73 -12.62
CA ILE A 60 10.65 24.56 -11.74
C ILE A 60 9.75 25.47 -12.58
N ASP A 61 10.25 25.97 -13.70
CA ASP A 61 9.48 26.78 -14.64
C ASP A 61 8.22 26.03 -15.11
N ASP A 62 8.32 24.73 -15.45
CA ASP A 62 7.16 23.91 -15.82
C ASP A 62 6.17 23.71 -14.65
N ILE A 63 6.64 23.77 -13.40
CA ILE A 63 5.78 23.68 -12.19
C ILE A 63 5.05 25.00 -11.98
N GLU A 64 5.74 26.14 -12.19
CA GLU A 64 5.14 27.48 -12.13
C GLU A 64 4.06 27.60 -13.21
N ASP A 65 4.35 27.18 -14.45
CA ASP A 65 3.36 27.16 -15.55
C ASP A 65 2.12 26.30 -15.22
N VAL A 66 2.29 25.12 -14.63
CA VAL A 66 1.17 24.26 -14.20
C VAL A 66 0.39 24.86 -13.04
N GLN A 67 1.06 25.58 -12.14
CA GLN A 67 0.42 26.26 -11.03
C GLN A 67 -0.41 27.45 -11.51
N ASP A 68 0.11 28.22 -12.47
CA ASP A 68 -0.59 29.31 -13.14
C ASP A 68 -1.81 28.78 -13.92
N GLU A 69 -1.67 27.69 -14.69
CA GLU A 69 -2.81 27.03 -15.37
C GLU A 69 -3.87 26.52 -14.38
N LEU A 70 -3.47 26.06 -13.20
CA LEU A 70 -4.37 25.63 -12.14
C LEU A 70 -5.14 26.81 -11.54
N GLU A 71 -4.48 27.94 -11.32
CA GLU A 71 -5.09 29.17 -10.83
C GLU A 71 -6.11 29.69 -11.87
N ASP A 72 -5.72 29.77 -13.14
CA ASP A 72 -6.61 30.14 -14.25
C ASP A 72 -7.84 29.21 -14.35
N MET A 73 -7.66 27.90 -14.14
CA MET A 73 -8.76 26.93 -14.20
C MET A 73 -9.70 27.05 -13.00
N LEU A 74 -9.19 27.34 -11.80
CA LEU A 74 -10.01 27.61 -10.62
C LEU A 74 -10.80 28.91 -10.78
N ASP A 75 -10.17 29.96 -11.33
CA ASP A 75 -10.83 31.22 -11.63
C ASP A 75 -11.91 31.05 -12.70
N GLN A 76 -11.66 30.29 -13.77
CA GLN A 76 -12.70 29.92 -14.73
C GLN A 76 -13.82 29.10 -14.10
N ALA A 77 -13.53 28.17 -13.19
CA ALA A 77 -14.56 27.39 -12.51
C ALA A 77 -15.44 28.28 -11.62
N ASN A 78 -14.84 29.26 -10.93
CA ASN A 78 -15.56 30.27 -10.15
C ASN A 78 -16.38 31.20 -11.05
N GLU A 79 -15.84 31.67 -12.18
CA GLU A 79 -16.57 32.50 -13.14
C GLU A 79 -17.73 31.73 -13.79
N VAL A 80 -17.55 30.43 -14.07
CA VAL A 80 -18.62 29.54 -14.54
C VAL A 80 -19.68 29.38 -13.45
N GLN A 81 -19.31 29.16 -12.19
CA GLN A 81 -20.28 29.09 -11.09
C GLN A 81 -21.03 30.42 -10.92
N GLU A 82 -20.35 31.55 -11.04
CA GLU A 82 -20.98 32.88 -10.93
C GLU A 82 -21.88 33.17 -12.14
N ALA A 83 -21.46 32.83 -13.36
CA ALA A 83 -22.26 32.99 -14.57
C ALA A 83 -23.49 32.07 -14.59
N MET A 84 -23.34 30.83 -14.13
CA MET A 84 -24.44 29.88 -13.96
C MET A 84 -25.36 30.30 -12.79
N GLY A 85 -24.79 30.85 -11.71
CA GLY A 85 -25.52 31.38 -10.56
C GLY A 85 -26.27 32.68 -10.87
N ARG A 86 -25.75 33.54 -11.74
CA ARG A 86 -26.44 34.75 -12.26
C ARG A 86 -27.71 34.40 -13.06
N SER A 87 -27.79 33.19 -13.62
CA SER A 87 -29.01 32.68 -14.29
C SER A 87 -29.93 31.90 -13.35
N TYR A 88 -29.44 31.41 -12.21
CA TYR A 88 -30.28 30.79 -11.20
C TYR A 88 -30.60 31.85 -10.15
N GLY A 89 -31.50 32.77 -10.52
CA GLY A 89 -32.44 33.26 -9.53
C GLY A 89 -33.19 32.02 -9.03
N MET A 90 -32.66 31.38 -7.98
CA MET A 90 -33.40 30.34 -7.29
C MET A 90 -34.78 30.94 -7.00
N PRO A 91 -35.88 30.29 -7.43
CA PRO A 91 -37.17 30.64 -6.84
C PRO A 91 -36.97 30.62 -5.34
N GLU A 92 -37.54 31.58 -4.60
CA GLU A 92 -37.50 31.56 -3.14
C GLU A 92 -37.99 30.17 -2.70
N VAL A 93 -37.04 29.32 -2.30
CA VAL A 93 -37.33 28.02 -1.74
C VAL A 93 -37.80 28.33 -0.34
N ASP A 94 -38.99 27.84 0.01
CA ASP A 94 -39.50 28.01 1.36
C ASP A 94 -38.69 27.09 2.29
N ASP A 95 -37.73 27.68 3.00
CA ASP A 95 -36.87 26.97 3.94
C ASP A 95 -37.70 26.19 4.98
N ASP A 96 -38.91 26.68 5.32
CA ASP A 96 -39.82 26.02 6.27
C ASP A 96 -40.45 24.75 5.67
N GLU A 97 -40.78 24.75 4.36
CA GLU A 97 -41.29 23.57 3.65
C GLU A 97 -40.19 22.50 3.53
N LEU A 98 -38.96 22.91 3.23
CA LEU A 98 -37.82 22.02 3.12
C LEU A 98 -37.43 21.41 4.47
N GLU A 99 -37.46 22.18 5.55
CA GLU A 99 -37.19 21.67 6.90
C GLU A 99 -38.27 20.68 7.35
N ALA A 100 -39.54 20.89 6.97
CA ALA A 100 -40.61 19.93 7.24
C ALA A 100 -40.42 18.62 6.47
N GLU A 101 -40.05 18.67 5.19
CA GLU A 101 -39.71 17.48 4.40
C GLU A 101 -38.48 16.74 4.95
N LEU A 102 -37.44 17.48 5.36
CA LEU A 102 -36.21 16.90 5.92
C LEU A 102 -36.47 16.19 7.24
N ASN A 103 -37.29 16.77 8.11
CA ASN A 103 -37.71 16.13 9.35
C ASN A 103 -38.52 14.85 9.08
N ALA A 104 -39.45 14.89 8.12
CA ALA A 104 -40.21 13.71 7.72
C ALA A 104 -39.31 12.61 7.14
N LEU A 105 -38.28 12.96 6.36
CA LEU A 105 -37.31 12.00 5.84
C LEU A 105 -36.39 11.45 6.94
N GLY A 106 -35.97 12.28 7.90
CA GLY A 106 -35.19 11.85 9.07
C GLY A 106 -35.92 10.78 9.88
N ASP A 107 -37.22 10.96 10.11
CA ASP A 107 -38.07 9.97 10.79
C ASP A 107 -38.16 8.65 10.00
N THR A 108 -38.08 8.68 8.66
CA THR A 108 -38.09 7.44 7.84
C THR A 108 -36.73 6.73 7.78
N LEU A 109 -35.61 7.46 7.90
CA LEU A 109 -34.26 6.89 7.85
C LEU A 109 -33.90 6.14 9.14
N ASP A 110 -34.43 6.56 10.28
CA ASP A 110 -34.28 5.83 11.55
C ASP A 110 -34.99 4.46 11.53
N GLU A 111 -36.03 4.29 10.71
CA GLU A 111 -36.72 3.01 10.51
C GLU A 111 -35.95 2.03 9.58
N ASP A 112 -35.06 2.52 8.71
CA ASP A 112 -34.40 1.71 7.66
C ASP A 112 -32.86 1.62 7.84
N THR A 113 -32.39 1.61 9.09
CA THR A 113 -30.97 1.44 9.46
C THR A 113 -30.39 0.04 9.16
N SER A 114 -31.16 -0.84 8.51
CA SER A 114 -30.73 -2.18 8.08
C SER A 114 -29.52 -2.13 7.12
N TYR A 115 -29.29 -1.01 6.43
CA TYR A 115 -28.13 -0.84 5.54
C TYR A 115 -26.80 -0.71 6.29
N LEU A 116 -26.81 -0.31 7.57
CA LEU A 116 -25.60 -0.17 8.39
C LEU A 116 -25.00 -1.52 8.82
N ASP A 117 -25.81 -2.58 8.89
CA ASP A 117 -25.33 -3.95 9.19
C ASP A 117 -24.53 -4.55 8.01
N ALA A 118 -24.81 -4.10 6.78
CA ALA A 118 -24.07 -4.52 5.59
C ALA A 118 -22.64 -3.92 5.54
N ALA A 119 -22.39 -2.78 6.19
CA ALA A 119 -21.06 -2.17 6.27
C ALA A 119 -20.09 -2.98 7.15
N SER A 120 -20.60 -3.71 8.16
CA SER A 120 -19.82 -4.66 8.96
C SER A 120 -19.51 -5.98 8.24
N ALA A 121 -20.19 -6.27 7.13
CA ALA A 121 -19.93 -7.44 6.28
C ALA A 121 -18.89 -7.16 5.18
N ALA A 122 -18.26 -5.98 5.17
CA ALA A 122 -17.23 -5.64 4.19
C ALA A 122 -16.05 -6.62 4.27
N PRO A 123 -15.55 -7.11 3.13
CA PRO A 123 -14.47 -8.09 3.10
C PRO A 123 -13.18 -7.48 3.69
N THR A 124 -12.48 -8.27 4.50
CA THR A 124 -11.25 -7.85 5.18
C THR A 124 -10.18 -7.41 4.19
N ILE A 125 -9.51 -6.29 4.52
CA ILE A 125 -8.44 -5.68 3.74
C ILE A 125 -7.32 -6.72 3.47
N PRO A 126 -6.84 -6.89 2.22
CA PRO A 126 -5.81 -7.88 1.89
C PRO A 126 -4.50 -7.66 2.66
N THR A 127 -4.04 -8.69 3.36
CA THR A 127 -2.85 -8.64 4.23
C THR A 127 -1.54 -9.05 3.54
N LYS A 128 -1.46 -9.05 2.20
CA LYS A 128 -0.26 -9.53 1.47
C LYS A 128 0.28 -8.53 0.45
N GLU A 129 1.60 -8.52 0.33
CA GLU A 129 2.38 -7.54 -0.45
C GLU A 129 1.94 -7.48 -1.93
N PRO A 130 1.92 -6.28 -2.54
CA PRO A 130 1.49 -6.11 -3.93
C PRO A 130 2.43 -6.81 -4.91
N GLY A 131 1.88 -7.51 -5.90
CA GLY A 131 2.63 -8.07 -7.03
C GLY A 131 2.70 -9.61 -7.10
N VAL A 132 1.90 -10.33 -6.31
CA VAL A 132 1.80 -11.80 -6.42
C VAL A 132 0.41 -12.21 -6.89
N ASP A 133 0.36 -13.01 -7.97
CA ASP A 133 -0.88 -13.68 -8.41
C ASP A 133 -1.47 -14.47 -7.24
N SER A 134 -2.75 -14.24 -6.96
CA SER A 134 -3.43 -14.87 -5.82
C SER A 134 -4.54 -15.82 -6.30
N VAL A 135 -4.76 -16.86 -5.50
CA VAL A 135 -5.82 -17.84 -5.72
C VAL A 135 -6.84 -17.62 -4.61
N ALA A 136 -8.06 -17.25 -4.98
CA ALA A 136 -9.20 -17.17 -4.09
C ALA A 136 -10.19 -18.27 -4.48
N ASP A 137 -10.56 -19.15 -3.54
CA ASP A 137 -11.48 -20.28 -3.77
C ASP A 137 -11.15 -21.13 -5.01
N GLY A 138 -9.86 -21.38 -5.26
CA GLY A 138 -9.40 -22.22 -6.38
C GLY A 138 -9.43 -21.55 -7.76
N VAL A 139 -9.78 -20.26 -7.83
CA VAL A 139 -9.78 -19.47 -9.07
C VAL A 139 -8.62 -18.47 -9.04
N LEU A 140 -7.87 -18.40 -10.15
CA LEU A 140 -6.82 -17.40 -10.33
C LEU A 140 -7.48 -16.03 -10.46
N VAL A 141 -7.15 -15.12 -9.54
CA VAL A 141 -7.67 -13.75 -9.54
C VAL A 141 -6.55 -12.75 -9.81
N ASP A 142 -6.88 -11.63 -10.44
CA ASP A 142 -5.96 -10.54 -10.69
C ASP A 142 -5.78 -9.62 -9.48
N GLU A 143 -5.01 -8.55 -9.66
CA GLU A 143 -4.64 -7.58 -8.62
C GLU A 143 -5.86 -6.85 -8.00
N PHE A 144 -7.02 -6.92 -8.65
CA PHE A 144 -8.28 -6.35 -8.15
C PHE A 144 -9.22 -7.43 -7.57
N GLY A 145 -8.74 -8.67 -7.47
CA GLY A 145 -9.55 -9.80 -7.01
C GLY A 145 -10.55 -10.30 -8.05
N LEU A 146 -10.41 -9.90 -9.32
CA LEU A 146 -11.30 -10.34 -10.39
C LEU A 146 -10.82 -11.66 -10.99
N PRO A 147 -11.71 -12.60 -11.32
CA PRO A 147 -11.35 -13.86 -11.96
C PRO A 147 -10.64 -13.64 -13.29
N LYS A 148 -9.43 -14.22 -13.45
CA LYS A 148 -8.74 -14.24 -14.74
C LYS A 148 -9.47 -15.22 -15.68
N ILE A 149 -10.37 -14.70 -16.49
CA ILE A 149 -11.01 -15.48 -17.57
C ILE A 149 -9.95 -15.85 -18.62
N PRO A 150 -9.88 -17.10 -19.08
CA PRO A 150 -8.96 -17.50 -20.14
C PRO A 150 -9.40 -16.82 -21.45
N ALA A 151 -8.53 -15.98 -22.02
CA ALA A 151 -8.71 -15.45 -23.35
C ALA A 151 -8.81 -16.63 -24.34
N SER A 152 -9.94 -16.75 -25.03
CA SER A 152 -10.10 -17.64 -26.18
C SER A 152 -9.48 -17.03 -27.43
#